data_AF-A0A2E4XWJ8-F1
#
_entry.id   AF-A0A2E4XWJ8-F1
#
_cell.length_a   1.000
_cell.length_b   1.000
_cell.length_c   1.000
_cell.angle_alpha   90.00
_cell.angle_beta   90.00
_cell.angle_gamma   90.00
#
_symmetry.space_group_name_H-M   'P 1'
#
loop_
_entity.id
_entity.type
_entity.pdbx_description
1 polymer ?
#
loop_
_entity_poly.entity_id
_entity_poly.type
_entity_poly.pdbx_seq_one_letter_code
_entity_poly.pdbx_strand_id
1 'polypeptide(L)'
;MLGVIDRIEEQDGLEWQERITYEFEQLLLREKAAQSDIYHLFQLWNEARGGELFPNENSFVVGNQIPEELSRRIGLADVTPDDPGKYQMLIHGGRTFAGIQGRPIEEFPSRLNVELVASEYWRCKFSGAPFYSEIDQNLNCSTRHYFRGLFPVGEGSKVTKIFLAYRLISQD
;
A
#
# COMPACT_ATOMS: atom_id res chain seq x y z
N MET A 1 15.54 8.85 -16.47
CA MET A 1 14.39 9.58 -15.89
C MET A 1 13.41 8.51 -15.45
N LEU A 2 12.97 8.51 -14.19
CA LEU A 2 12.02 7.49 -13.74
C LEU A 2 10.67 7.73 -14.43
N GLY A 3 9.97 6.67 -14.83
CA GLY A 3 8.62 6.72 -15.39
C GLY A 3 7.64 7.10 -14.30
N VAL A 4 7.41 8.40 -14.14
CA VAL A 4 6.40 8.94 -13.21
C VAL A 4 5.03 8.77 -13.85
N ILE A 5 4.14 8.09 -13.15
CA ILE A 5 2.72 7.92 -13.55
C ILE A 5 1.91 9.12 -13.06
N ASP A 6 2.13 9.55 -11.83
CA ASP A 6 1.39 10.65 -11.21
C ASP A 6 2.19 11.31 -10.08
N ARG A 7 1.90 12.58 -9.80
CA ARG A 7 2.43 13.33 -8.66
C ARG A 7 1.28 14.11 -8.03
N ILE A 8 1.07 13.89 -6.74
CA ILE A 8 0.03 14.55 -5.95
C ILE A 8 0.71 15.27 -4.79
N GLU A 9 0.34 16.52 -4.60
CA GLU A 9 0.77 17.34 -3.48
C GLU A 9 -0.48 17.93 -2.83
N GLU A 10 -0.69 17.64 -1.56
CA GLU A 10 -1.88 18.05 -0.82
C GLU A 10 -1.47 18.60 0.55
N GLN A 11 -2.20 19.60 1.02
CA GLN A 11 -1.95 20.27 2.29
C GLN A 11 -3.26 20.59 3.00
N ASP A 12 -3.33 20.28 4.31
CA ASP A 12 -4.43 20.65 5.19
C ASP A 12 -3.89 21.23 6.51
N GLY A 13 -3.90 22.55 6.62
CA GLY A 13 -3.30 23.26 7.76
C GLY A 13 -1.79 23.00 7.87
N LEU A 14 -1.39 22.35 8.96
CA LEU A 14 0.01 21.97 9.22
C LEU A 14 0.37 20.59 8.65
N GLU A 15 -0.63 19.82 8.21
CA GLU A 15 -0.42 18.52 7.59
C GLU A 15 -0.17 18.69 6.09
N TRP A 16 0.74 17.91 5.54
CA TRP A 16 1.00 17.88 4.11
C TRP A 16 1.48 16.50 3.68
N GLN A 17 1.26 16.18 2.41
CA GLN A 17 1.82 14.99 1.79
C GLN A 17 2.12 15.27 0.32
N GLU A 18 3.32 14.89 -0.08
CA GLU A 18 3.71 14.69 -1.46
C GLU A 18 3.76 13.19 -1.75
N ARG A 19 3.13 12.76 -2.85
CA ARG A 19 3.19 11.40 -3.35
C ARG A 19 3.57 11.39 -4.81
N ILE A 20 4.63 10.65 -5.14
CA ILE A 20 5.02 10.37 -6.51
C ILE A 20 4.78 8.88 -6.78
N THR A 21 3.98 8.59 -7.80
CA THR A 21 3.68 7.22 -8.24
C THR A 21 4.49 6.90 -9.47
N TYR A 22 5.09 5.72 -9.51
CA TYR A 22 5.99 5.31 -10.59
C TYR A 22 5.52 4.04 -11.28
N GLU A 23 6.01 3.83 -12.49
CA GLU A 23 5.98 2.52 -13.13
C GLU A 23 6.65 1.47 -12.23
N PHE A 24 5.89 0.43 -11.89
CA PHE A 24 6.26 -0.55 -10.88
C PHE A 24 7.63 -1.21 -11.16
N GLU A 25 7.90 -1.52 -12.44
CA GLU A 25 9.16 -2.12 -12.93
C GLU A 25 10.42 -1.31 -12.61
N GLN A 26 10.32 0.02 -12.59
CA GLN A 26 11.51 0.87 -12.46
C GLN A 26 12.03 0.95 -11.04
N LEU A 27 11.13 0.93 -10.05
CA LEU A 27 11.51 0.95 -8.63
C LEU A 27 11.67 -0.44 -8.05
N LEU A 28 11.12 -1.47 -8.70
CA LEU A 28 11.44 -2.87 -8.43
C LEU A 28 12.94 -3.18 -8.43
N LEU A 29 13.71 -2.57 -9.34
CA LEU A 29 15.17 -2.76 -9.37
C LEU A 29 15.85 -2.21 -8.11
N ARG A 30 15.36 -1.08 -7.58
CA ARG A 30 15.88 -0.48 -6.35
C ARG A 30 15.48 -1.30 -5.12
N GLU A 31 14.22 -1.71 -5.05
CA GLU A 31 13.73 -2.55 -3.95
C GLU A 31 14.37 -3.93 -3.96
N LYS A 32 14.65 -4.49 -5.14
CA LYS A 32 15.42 -5.72 -5.31
C LYS A 32 16.83 -5.58 -4.75
N ALA A 33 17.54 -4.51 -5.09
CA ALA A 33 18.87 -4.27 -4.56
C ALA A 33 18.86 -4.10 -3.03
N ALA A 34 17.80 -3.50 -2.48
CA ALA A 34 17.61 -3.32 -1.06
C ALA A 34 17.07 -4.57 -0.32
N GLN A 35 16.65 -5.61 -1.04
CA GLN A 35 15.95 -6.78 -0.48
C GLN A 35 14.80 -6.36 0.45
N SER A 36 13.98 -5.39 0.03
CA SER A 36 12.96 -4.80 0.88
C SER A 36 11.71 -5.67 1.04
N ASP A 37 10.89 -5.38 2.05
CA ASP A 37 9.60 -6.03 2.25
C ASP A 37 8.67 -5.84 1.03
N ILE A 38 8.79 -4.70 0.34
CA ILE A 38 8.05 -4.43 -0.90
C ILE A 38 8.49 -5.39 -2.01
N TYR A 39 9.80 -5.63 -2.15
CA TYR A 39 10.33 -6.58 -3.14
C TYR A 39 9.86 -8.01 -2.85
N HIS A 40 9.98 -8.46 -1.60
CA HIS A 40 9.55 -9.80 -1.21
C HIS A 40 8.05 -10.01 -1.43
N LEU A 41 7.23 -9.03 -1.03
CA LEU A 41 5.79 -9.12 -1.22
C LEU A 41 5.41 -9.13 -2.72
N PHE A 42 6.11 -8.35 -3.55
CA PHE A 42 5.92 -8.40 -5.00
C PHE A 42 6.25 -9.78 -5.58
N GLN A 43 7.36 -10.41 -5.18
CA GLN A 43 7.73 -11.71 -5.72
C GLN A 43 6.64 -12.75 -5.46
N LEU A 44 6.16 -12.81 -4.22
CA LEU A 44 5.07 -13.71 -3.85
C LEU A 44 3.78 -13.40 -4.61
N TRP A 45 3.47 -12.12 -4.77
CA TRP A 45 2.27 -11.69 -5.48
C TRP A 45 2.34 -12.08 -6.96
N ASN A 46 3.50 -11.89 -7.57
CA ASN A 46 3.76 -12.20 -8.97
C ASN A 46 3.83 -13.71 -9.23
N GLU A 47 4.33 -14.50 -8.28
CA GLU A 47 4.28 -15.96 -8.35
C GLU A 47 2.85 -16.47 -8.21
N ALA A 48 2.09 -15.96 -7.23
CA ALA A 48 0.73 -16.40 -6.95
C ALA A 48 -0.28 -16.06 -8.06
N ARG A 49 -0.04 -14.98 -8.83
CA ARG A 49 -0.94 -14.60 -9.93
C ARG A 49 -0.79 -15.50 -11.15
N GLY A 50 0.33 -16.19 -11.31
CA GLY A 50 0.52 -17.18 -12.38
C GLY A 50 0.30 -16.65 -13.81
N GLY A 51 0.47 -15.35 -14.04
CA GLY A 51 0.20 -14.69 -15.33
C GLY A 51 -1.12 -13.93 -15.41
N GLU A 52 -2.03 -14.10 -14.45
CA GLU A 52 -3.25 -13.32 -14.31
C GLU A 52 -2.96 -11.87 -13.88
N LEU A 53 -3.98 -11.01 -13.94
CA LEU A 53 -3.87 -9.59 -13.57
C LEU A 53 -3.51 -9.43 -12.07
N PHE A 54 -4.14 -10.22 -11.21
CA PHE A 54 -3.87 -10.32 -9.78
C PHE A 54 -4.13 -11.75 -9.29
N PRO A 55 -3.54 -12.17 -8.15
CA PRO A 55 -3.73 -13.51 -7.62
C PRO A 55 -5.11 -13.70 -6.99
N ASN A 56 -5.52 -14.97 -6.95
CA ASN A 56 -6.67 -15.41 -6.17
C ASN A 56 -6.38 -15.27 -4.67
N GLU A 57 -7.38 -14.94 -3.85
CA GLU A 57 -7.20 -14.86 -2.40
C GLU A 57 -6.65 -16.15 -1.79
N ASN A 58 -7.08 -17.31 -2.28
CA ASN A 58 -6.64 -18.60 -1.76
C ASN A 58 -5.25 -19.00 -2.26
N SER A 59 -4.78 -18.43 -3.39
CA SER A 59 -3.44 -18.67 -3.89
C SER A 59 -2.40 -17.75 -3.24
N PHE A 60 -2.82 -16.59 -2.71
CA PHE A 60 -1.96 -15.62 -2.08
C PHE A 60 -2.03 -15.66 -0.55
N VAL A 61 -1.35 -16.66 0.03
CA VAL A 61 -1.30 -16.87 1.48
C VAL A 61 0.02 -16.39 2.07
N VAL A 62 0.00 -15.17 2.59
CA VAL A 62 1.16 -14.54 3.26
C VAL A 62 1.61 -15.30 4.51
N GLY A 63 0.71 -15.97 5.24
CA GLY A 63 1.01 -16.53 6.56
C GLY A 63 2.09 -17.62 6.61
N ASN A 64 2.06 -18.60 5.70
CA ASN A 64 3.02 -19.71 5.71
C ASN A 64 4.24 -19.47 4.81
N GLN A 65 4.19 -18.43 3.97
CA GLN A 65 5.19 -18.17 2.93
C GLN A 65 6.10 -16.98 3.27
N ILE A 66 5.75 -16.19 4.30
CA ILE A 66 6.51 -15.01 4.70
C ILE A 66 7.12 -15.22 6.09
N PRO A 67 8.41 -14.91 6.29
CA PRO A 67 9.01 -14.88 7.62
C PRO A 67 8.18 -14.04 8.60
N GLU A 68 8.04 -14.50 9.84
CA GLU A 68 7.24 -13.81 10.87
C GLU A 68 7.64 -12.34 11.06
N GLU A 69 8.90 -12.02 10.83
CA GLU A 69 9.40 -10.64 10.93
C GLU A 69 8.88 -9.72 9.83
N LEU A 70 8.71 -10.25 8.61
CA LEU A 70 8.13 -9.56 7.46
C LEU A 70 6.60 -9.44 7.59
N SER A 71 5.94 -10.48 8.12
CA SER A 71 4.47 -10.45 8.29
C SER A 71 4.02 -9.32 9.23
N ARG A 72 4.85 -8.93 10.19
CA ARG A 72 4.61 -7.78 11.10
C ARG A 72 4.68 -6.41 10.41
N ARG A 73 5.22 -6.32 9.20
CA ARG A 73 5.41 -5.09 8.42
C ARG A 73 4.52 -5.01 7.18
N ILE A 74 3.73 -6.06 6.94
CA ILE A 74 2.76 -6.11 5.86
C ILE A 74 1.40 -5.70 6.41
N GLY A 75 0.78 -4.72 5.77
CA GLY A 75 -0.60 -4.36 6.02
C GLY A 75 -1.54 -5.07 5.05
N LEU A 76 -2.82 -5.12 5.43
CA LEU A 76 -3.90 -5.69 4.64
C LEU A 76 -5.12 -4.78 4.78
N ALA A 77 -5.68 -4.38 3.64
CA ALA A 77 -6.93 -3.67 3.56
C ALA A 77 -8.01 -4.53 2.88
N ASP A 78 -9.22 -4.50 3.42
CA ASP A 78 -10.44 -4.93 2.75
C ASP A 78 -10.95 -3.77 1.88
N VAL A 79 -11.06 -4.03 0.58
CA VAL A 79 -11.57 -3.07 -0.41
C VAL A 79 -12.80 -3.63 -1.12
N THR A 80 -13.47 -4.61 -0.54
CA THR A 80 -14.73 -5.18 -1.03
C THR A 80 -15.82 -4.12 -1.21
N PRO A 81 -16.03 -3.15 -0.29
CA PRO A 81 -17.01 -2.08 -0.49
C PRO A 81 -16.75 -1.30 -1.79
N ASP A 82 -17.79 -0.77 -2.43
CA ASP A 82 -17.60 0.09 -3.62
C ASP A 82 -17.18 1.52 -3.25
N ASP A 83 -17.53 1.95 -2.05
CA ASP A 83 -17.20 3.25 -1.48
C ASP A 83 -15.80 3.24 -0.86
N PRO A 84 -14.84 4.06 -1.36
CA PRO A 84 -13.49 4.14 -0.82
C PRO A 84 -13.39 4.57 0.64
N GLY A 85 -14.37 5.34 1.15
CA GLY A 85 -14.42 5.73 2.56
C GLY A 85 -14.62 4.53 3.50
N LYS A 86 -15.26 3.47 2.98
CA LYS A 86 -15.62 2.27 3.74
C LYS A 86 -14.59 1.15 3.65
N TYR A 87 -13.51 1.34 2.90
CA TYR A 87 -12.39 0.40 2.90
C TYR A 87 -11.84 0.27 4.32
N GLN A 88 -11.45 -0.94 4.72
CA GLN A 88 -11.12 -1.24 6.11
C GLN A 88 -9.68 -1.74 6.23
N MET A 89 -8.89 -1.18 7.14
CA MET A 89 -7.53 -1.66 7.40
C MET A 89 -7.60 -2.90 8.32
N LEU A 90 -7.61 -4.11 7.76
CA LEU A 90 -7.71 -5.36 8.54
C LEU A 90 -6.46 -5.65 9.37
N ILE A 91 -5.29 -5.40 8.79
CA ILE A 91 -3.99 -5.58 9.45
C ILE A 91 -3.19 -4.33 9.15
N HIS A 92 -2.70 -3.68 10.20
CA HIS A 92 -1.76 -2.58 10.03
C HIS A 92 -0.34 -3.08 10.25
N GLY A 93 0.43 -3.18 9.16
CA GLY A 93 1.86 -3.44 9.23
C GLY A 93 2.56 -2.25 9.86
N GLY A 94 3.38 -2.49 10.89
CA GLY A 94 4.16 -1.44 11.54
C GLY A 94 3.60 -0.89 12.85
N ARG A 95 4.46 -0.15 13.56
CA ARG A 95 4.14 0.42 14.88
C ARG A 95 3.46 1.79 14.80
N THR A 96 3.43 2.40 13.62
CA THR A 96 3.24 3.85 13.47
C THR A 96 1.78 4.31 13.47
N PHE A 97 0.80 3.40 13.43
CA PHE A 97 -0.62 3.75 13.51
C PHE A 97 -1.42 2.77 14.38
N ALA A 98 -1.04 2.65 15.64
CA ALA A 98 -1.88 1.97 16.62
C ALA A 98 -3.29 2.62 16.65
N GLY A 99 -4.34 1.84 16.38
CA GLY A 99 -5.74 2.27 16.50
C GLY A 99 -6.54 2.38 15.19
N ILE A 100 -5.93 2.23 14.01
CA ILE A 100 -6.67 2.19 12.73
C ILE A 100 -7.05 0.77 12.27
N GLN A 101 -6.45 -0.25 12.90
CA GLN A 101 -6.76 -1.64 12.57
C GLN A 101 -8.21 -1.97 12.90
N GLY A 102 -8.88 -2.63 11.96
CA GLY A 102 -10.30 -2.97 12.03
C GLY A 102 -11.23 -1.79 11.82
N ARG A 103 -10.74 -0.60 11.45
CA ARG A 103 -11.58 0.57 11.20
C ARG A 103 -11.67 0.92 9.71
N PRO A 104 -12.82 1.45 9.26
CA PRO A 104 -12.95 2.12 7.98
C PRO A 104 -11.95 3.27 7.84
N ILE A 105 -11.51 3.56 6.61
CA ILE A 105 -10.58 4.65 6.31
C ILE A 105 -11.19 6.00 6.67
N GLU A 106 -12.51 6.19 6.48
CA GLU A 106 -13.21 7.42 6.88
C GLU A 106 -13.12 7.75 8.39
N GLU A 107 -12.80 6.77 9.24
CA GLU A 107 -12.61 6.98 10.68
C GLU A 107 -11.17 7.36 11.06
N PHE A 108 -10.26 7.52 10.08
CA PHE A 108 -8.88 7.90 10.38
C PHE A 108 -8.84 9.35 10.89
N PRO A 109 -7.92 9.67 11.82
CA PRO A 109 -7.92 10.97 12.51
C PRO A 109 -7.57 12.16 11.60
N SER A 110 -6.88 11.92 10.48
CA SER A 110 -6.46 12.96 9.54
C SER A 110 -7.28 12.84 8.25
N ARG A 111 -8.04 13.90 7.92
CA ARG A 111 -8.83 13.99 6.68
C ARG A 111 -7.94 13.87 5.44
N LEU A 112 -6.78 14.53 5.47
CA LEU A 112 -5.78 14.42 4.41
C LEU A 112 -5.38 12.95 4.16
N ASN A 113 -5.13 12.21 5.24
CA ASN A 113 -4.81 10.78 5.15
C ASN A 113 -5.99 9.95 4.62
N VAL A 114 -7.23 10.25 5.02
CA VAL A 114 -8.45 9.60 4.48
C VAL A 114 -8.47 9.71 2.96
N GLU A 115 -8.42 10.94 2.44
CA GLU A 115 -8.55 11.23 1.02
C GLU A 115 -7.41 10.59 0.20
N LEU A 116 -6.17 10.70 0.69
CA LEU A 116 -5.00 10.18 -0.01
C LEU A 116 -4.92 8.65 -0.01
N VAL A 117 -5.30 7.98 1.08
CA VAL A 117 -5.35 6.51 1.13
C VAL A 117 -6.52 5.99 0.30
N ALA A 118 -7.70 6.59 0.43
CA ALA A 118 -8.89 6.20 -0.34
C ALA A 118 -8.62 6.29 -1.85
N SER A 119 -8.01 7.40 -2.31
CA SER A 119 -7.67 7.59 -3.72
C SER A 119 -6.69 6.53 -4.25
N GLU A 120 -5.68 6.14 -3.45
CA GLU A 120 -4.68 5.15 -3.85
C GLU A 120 -5.26 3.74 -3.92
N TYR A 121 -6.03 3.36 -2.90
CA TYR A 121 -6.63 2.04 -2.81
C TYR A 121 -7.68 1.87 -3.90
N TRP A 122 -8.44 2.91 -4.19
CA TRP A 122 -9.41 2.88 -5.29
C TRP A 122 -8.73 2.68 -6.65
N ARG A 123 -7.61 3.38 -6.91
CA ARG A 123 -6.84 3.20 -8.16
C ARG A 123 -6.29 1.78 -8.28
N CYS A 124 -5.72 1.23 -7.20
CA CYS A 124 -5.21 -0.13 -7.17
C CYS A 124 -6.31 -1.18 -7.33
N LYS A 125 -7.44 -1.01 -6.66
CA LYS A 125 -8.64 -1.86 -6.82
C LYS A 125 -9.13 -1.85 -8.27
N PHE A 126 -9.25 -0.67 -8.88
CA PHE A 126 -9.84 -0.52 -10.19
C PHE A 126 -8.92 -1.03 -11.32
N SER A 127 -7.61 -0.80 -11.22
CA SER A 127 -6.68 -1.27 -12.26
C SER A 127 -6.35 -2.76 -12.14
N GLY A 128 -6.51 -3.35 -10.94
CA GLY A 128 -6.04 -4.70 -10.65
C GLY A 128 -4.52 -4.86 -10.72
N ALA A 129 -3.76 -3.77 -10.84
CA ALA A 129 -2.31 -3.76 -10.96
C ALA A 129 -1.64 -3.25 -9.67
N PRO A 130 -0.41 -3.71 -9.38
CA PRO A 130 0.32 -3.22 -8.23
C PRO A 130 0.74 -1.75 -8.42
N PHE A 131 0.69 -0.99 -7.34
CA PHE A 131 1.12 0.42 -7.30
C PHE A 131 2.37 0.56 -6.46
N TYR A 132 3.22 1.49 -6.86
CA TYR A 132 4.41 1.85 -6.13
C TYR A 132 4.52 3.36 -6.01
N SER A 133 4.67 3.84 -4.78
CA SER A 133 4.70 5.26 -4.48
C SER A 133 5.87 5.61 -3.55
N GLU A 134 6.52 6.72 -3.84
CA GLU A 134 7.36 7.47 -2.92
C GLU A 134 6.49 8.51 -2.23
N ILE A 135 6.61 8.60 -0.90
CA ILE A 135 5.74 9.43 -0.08
C ILE A 135 6.61 10.21 0.90
N ASP A 136 6.53 11.53 0.78
CA ASP A 136 7.01 12.49 1.76
C ASP A 136 5.80 13.11 2.43
N GLN A 137 5.80 13.15 3.76
CA GLN A 137 4.63 13.68 4.45
C GLN A 137 4.92 14.16 5.87
N ASN A 138 4.14 15.13 6.30
CA ASN A 138 3.98 15.52 7.69
C ASN A 138 2.52 15.31 8.10
N LEU A 139 2.28 14.40 9.04
CA LEU A 139 0.98 14.21 9.66
C LEU A 139 1.15 14.32 11.17
N ASN A 140 0.32 15.15 11.82
CA ASN A 140 0.38 15.39 13.27
C ASN A 140 1.81 15.67 13.80
N CYS A 141 2.54 16.56 13.12
CA CYS A 141 3.92 16.95 13.47
C CYS A 141 4.98 15.83 13.38
N SER A 142 4.65 14.68 12.78
CA SER A 142 5.64 13.65 12.44
C SER A 142 5.91 13.68 10.95
N THR A 143 7.14 14.00 10.60
CA THR A 143 7.63 13.94 9.22
C THR A 143 8.15 12.55 8.92
N ARG A 144 7.82 12.00 7.76
CA ARG A 144 8.37 10.73 7.28
C ARG A 144 8.53 10.73 5.78
N HIS A 145 9.60 10.06 5.34
CA HIS A 145 9.86 9.72 3.94
C HIS A 145 9.89 8.21 3.82
N TYR A 146 9.07 7.64 2.94
CA TYR A 146 8.99 6.21 2.76
C TYR A 146 8.51 5.81 1.37
N PHE A 147 8.79 4.57 1.00
CA PHE A 147 8.17 3.93 -0.14
C PHE A 147 7.02 3.02 0.30
N ARG A 148 5.99 2.92 -0.53
CA ARG A 148 4.85 2.03 -0.33
C ARG A 148 4.55 1.25 -1.61
N GLY A 149 4.40 -0.07 -1.47
CA GLY A 149 3.84 -0.94 -2.49
C GLY A 149 2.42 -1.36 -2.13
N LEU A 150 1.52 -1.34 -3.11
CA LEU A 150 0.16 -1.91 -3.01
C LEU A 150 0.02 -3.08 -3.97
N PHE A 151 -0.58 -4.16 -3.48
CA PHE A 151 -0.68 -5.44 -4.19
C PHE A 151 -2.12 -5.95 -4.13
N PRO A 152 -2.89 -5.81 -5.23
CA PRO A 152 -4.29 -6.19 -5.26
C PRO A 152 -4.46 -7.71 -5.27
N VAL A 153 -5.47 -8.23 -4.59
CA VAL A 153 -5.81 -9.65 -4.54
C VAL A 153 -7.33 -9.77 -4.63
N GLY A 154 -7.81 -10.81 -5.28
CA GLY A 154 -9.23 -10.88 -5.61
C GLY A 154 -9.78 -12.25 -5.95
N GLU A 155 -11.04 -12.23 -6.38
CA GLU A 155 -11.76 -13.39 -6.88
C GLU A 155 -12.36 -13.04 -8.26
N GLY A 156 -12.04 -13.87 -9.26
CA GLY A 156 -12.41 -13.59 -10.65
C GLY A 156 -11.84 -12.24 -11.13
N SER A 157 -12.73 -11.33 -11.54
CA SER A 157 -12.37 -9.98 -12.02
C SER A 157 -12.47 -8.88 -10.95
N LYS A 158 -12.73 -9.24 -9.68
CA LYS A 158 -12.94 -8.28 -8.59
C LYS A 158 -11.79 -8.33 -7.60
N VAL A 159 -11.14 -7.19 -7.40
CA VAL A 159 -10.21 -6.97 -6.29
C VAL A 159 -11.02 -6.77 -5.01
N THR A 160 -10.73 -7.59 -4.00
CA THR A 160 -11.41 -7.60 -2.69
C THR A 160 -10.45 -7.21 -1.57
N LYS A 161 -9.14 -7.41 -1.76
CA LYS A 161 -8.12 -7.09 -0.78
C LYS A 161 -6.94 -6.37 -1.42
N ILE A 162 -6.27 -5.54 -0.64
CA ILE A 162 -4.99 -4.94 -1.00
C ILE A 162 -4.00 -5.22 0.11
N PHE A 163 -2.92 -5.92 -0.24
CA PHE A 163 -1.77 -6.03 0.64
C PHE A 163 -0.87 -4.83 0.43
N LEU A 164 -0.23 -4.37 1.50
CA LEU A 164 0.71 -3.27 1.45
C LEU A 164 1.99 -3.60 2.19
N ALA A 165 3.10 -3.11 1.66
CA ALA A 165 4.39 -3.11 2.34
C ALA A 165 4.99 -1.71 2.24
N TYR A 166 5.79 -1.34 3.22
CA TYR A 166 6.48 -0.05 3.25
C TYR A 166 7.97 -0.23 3.54
N ARG A 167 8.76 0.70 3.02
CA ARG A 167 10.17 0.85 3.37
C ARG A 167 10.39 2.27 3.85
N LEU A 168 10.60 2.41 5.16
CA LEU A 168 10.91 3.70 5.78
C LEU A 168 12.32 4.15 5.40
N ILE A 169 12.46 5.39 4.94
CA ILE A 169 13.75 6.02 4.63
C ILE A 169 14.21 6.90 5.79
N SER A 170 13.31 7.76 6.26
CA SER A 170 13.55 8.63 7.40
C SER A 170 12.25 8.92 8.15
N GLN A 171 12.38 9.23 9.44
CA GLN A 171 11.31 9.68 10.31
C GLN A 171 11.89 10.57 11.41
N ASP A 172 11.23 11.70 11.68
CA ASP A 172 11.53 12.61 12.79
C ASP A 172 10.91 12.13 14.12
#